data_AF-A0A7Z9KX95-F1
#
_entry.id   AF-A0A7Z9KX95-F1
#
_cell.length_a   1.000
_cell.length_b   1.000
_cell.length_c   1.000
_cell.angle_alpha   90.00
_cell.angle_beta   90.00
_cell.angle_gamma   90.00
#
_symmetry.space_group_name_H-M   'P 1'
#
loop_
_entity.id
_entity.type
_entity.pdbx_description
1 polymer ?
#
loop_
_entity_poly.entity_id
_entity_poly.type
_entity_poly.pdbx_seq_one_letter_code
_entity_poly.pdbx_strand_id
1 'polypeptide(L)'
;MGLKRIDFDKASKAQMSRVLDLIQSLFPKESLPQLLFGFLQNDSFRKAFDHSADRLPPELSEIFVPIRTLFASIIEGELPRDKAVLRQGLSLYWGSSHHALKEAPESTKRRLFELETALSEDPAETDRALQIVLSSIRVNERLYNTLGMSWVRELLRRQEDKKAEEILTGLAKHHPRFELPRKWLGALRQDRMGRIAIKPQKDETATLHRGFWLDCQREVLVRTGSVDQREHFEKQARLHQSLQVPGVAPFAISGTTKEGMPYIATDFYEKPATALYQKRPPIHLVIDHLEEGIRLLWCLGKAGVSVAEFGVQWCFVDSNNRLWLQDLSQCELCPPETAFEKNAAAAQNWAADQLELIGPGRRPLFAAELLMDTQDFQEIMQWSRRLG
;
A
#
# COMPACT_ATOMS: atom_id res chain seq x y z
N MET A 1 -35.47 33.13 12.05
CA MET A 1 -35.09 34.02 13.18
C MET A 1 -35.65 33.59 14.55
N GLY A 2 -36.44 32.51 14.70
CA GLY A 2 -37.02 32.10 16.00
C GLY A 2 -36.12 31.26 16.93
N LEU A 3 -35.10 30.56 16.41
CA LEU A 3 -34.27 29.62 17.19
C LEU A 3 -33.17 30.28 18.05
N LYS A 4 -32.84 31.57 17.81
CA LYS A 4 -31.84 32.31 18.62
C LYS A 4 -32.33 32.67 20.03
N ARG A 5 -33.61 32.41 20.36
CA ARG A 5 -34.23 32.75 21.66
C ARG A 5 -34.44 31.54 22.58
N ILE A 6 -34.04 30.34 22.17
CA ILE A 6 -34.15 29.15 23.02
C ILE A 6 -32.88 29.04 23.87
N ASP A 7 -33.04 29.06 25.19
CA ASP A 7 -31.98 28.74 26.15
C ASP A 7 -31.84 27.21 26.22
N PHE A 8 -30.95 26.66 25.39
CA PHE A 8 -30.73 25.21 25.30
C PHE A 8 -30.12 24.63 26.56
N ASP A 9 -29.47 25.43 27.41
CA ASP A 9 -28.89 24.95 28.67
C ASP A 9 -29.96 24.53 29.69
N LYS A 10 -31.22 24.95 29.48
CA LYS A 10 -32.37 24.62 30.34
C LYS A 10 -33.44 23.78 29.63
N ALA A 11 -33.18 23.32 28.41
CA ALA A 11 -34.16 22.56 27.64
C ALA A 11 -34.37 21.17 28.25
N SER A 12 -35.61 20.86 28.62
CA SER A 12 -36.01 19.50 28.99
C SER A 12 -36.00 18.57 27.77
N LYS A 13 -35.88 17.25 27.99
CA LYS A 13 -35.91 16.24 26.92
C LYS A 13 -37.14 16.37 26.00
N ALA A 14 -38.32 16.67 26.58
CA ALA A 14 -39.56 16.86 25.83
C ALA A 14 -39.57 18.15 25.00
N GLN A 15 -38.98 19.23 25.51
CA GLN A 15 -38.80 20.46 24.73
C GLN A 15 -37.85 20.24 23.56
N MET A 16 -36.77 19.48 23.77
CA MET A 16 -35.81 19.17 22.71
C MET A 16 -36.46 18.34 21.59
N SER A 17 -37.26 17.33 21.92
CA SER A 17 -38.02 16.56 20.92
C SER A 17 -38.97 17.45 20.10
N ARG A 18 -39.66 18.42 20.72
CA ARG A 18 -40.53 19.36 20.00
C ARG A 18 -39.74 20.31 19.10
N VAL A 19 -38.54 20.72 19.51
CA VAL A 19 -37.67 21.56 18.69
C VAL A 19 -37.19 20.80 17.45
N LEU A 20 -36.79 19.53 17.61
CA LEU A 20 -36.37 18.69 16.49
C LEU A 20 -37.53 18.37 15.54
N ASP A 21 -38.71 18.09 16.08
CA ASP A 21 -39.94 17.91 15.30
C ASP A 21 -40.29 19.16 14.49
N LEU A 22 -40.22 20.35 15.12
CA LEU A 22 -40.41 21.62 14.44
C LEU A 22 -39.35 21.86 13.35
N ILE A 23 -38.09 21.49 13.59
CA ILE A 23 -37.04 21.56 12.56
C ILE A 23 -37.40 20.63 11.39
N GLN A 24 -37.80 19.40 11.66
CA GLN A 24 -38.23 18.46 10.61
C GLN A 24 -39.45 18.96 9.82
N SER A 25 -40.41 19.62 10.48
CA SER A 25 -41.62 20.13 9.81
C SER A 25 -41.37 21.38 8.97
N LEU A 26 -40.40 22.22 9.37
CA LEU A 26 -40.14 23.51 8.72
C LEU A 26 -39.15 23.43 7.55
N PHE A 27 -38.31 22.41 7.51
CA PHE A 27 -37.25 22.29 6.50
C PHE A 27 -37.43 21.04 5.63
N PRO A 28 -37.19 21.12 4.31
CA PRO A 28 -37.18 19.94 3.45
C PRO A 28 -36.18 18.90 3.94
N LYS A 29 -36.51 17.61 3.81
CA LYS A 29 -35.65 16.50 4.25
C LYS A 29 -34.22 16.61 3.69
N GLU A 30 -34.08 17.05 2.45
CA GLU A 30 -32.81 17.25 1.74
C GLU A 30 -31.93 18.38 2.32
N SER A 31 -32.47 19.25 3.18
CA SER A 31 -31.71 20.34 3.82
C SER A 31 -31.40 20.05 5.29
N LEU A 32 -32.09 19.09 5.91
CA LEU A 32 -31.98 18.78 7.34
C LEU A 32 -30.55 18.42 7.77
N PRO A 33 -29.79 17.59 7.04
CA PRO A 33 -28.44 17.22 7.47
C PRO A 33 -27.50 18.41 7.61
N GLN A 34 -27.43 19.30 6.61
CA GLN A 34 -26.55 20.48 6.67
C GLN A 34 -26.97 21.46 7.77
N LEU A 35 -28.28 21.67 7.91
CA LEU A 35 -28.81 22.56 8.92
C LEU A 35 -28.50 22.03 10.33
N LEU A 36 -28.65 20.73 10.55
CA LEU A 36 -28.32 20.10 11.82
C LEU A 36 -26.82 20.15 12.11
N PHE A 37 -25.96 19.94 11.11
CA PHE A 37 -24.53 20.15 11.24
C PHE A 37 -24.19 21.57 11.73
N GLY A 38 -24.89 22.59 11.22
CA GLY A 38 -24.76 23.97 11.70
C GLY A 38 -25.20 24.15 13.15
N PHE A 39 -26.31 23.52 13.57
CA PHE A 39 -26.77 23.58 14.96
C PHE A 39 -25.84 22.86 15.93
N LEU A 40 -25.27 21.72 15.54
CA LEU A 40 -24.37 20.92 16.38
C LEU A 40 -23.04 21.61 16.68
N GLN A 41 -22.67 22.63 15.91
CA GLN A 41 -21.53 23.50 16.24
C GLN A 41 -21.78 24.33 17.51
N ASN A 42 -23.04 24.52 17.93
CA ASN A 42 -23.37 25.15 19.20
C ASN A 42 -23.32 24.12 20.34
N ASP A 43 -22.43 24.36 21.31
CA ASP A 43 -22.21 23.44 22.43
C ASP A 43 -23.46 23.20 23.29
N SER A 44 -24.25 24.25 23.57
CA SER A 44 -25.48 24.15 24.36
C SER A 44 -26.53 23.29 23.64
N PHE A 45 -26.70 23.49 22.33
CA PHE A 45 -27.58 22.65 21.51
C PHE A 45 -27.10 21.19 21.50
N ARG A 46 -25.80 20.96 21.31
CA ARG A 46 -25.21 19.62 21.26
C ARG A 46 -25.41 18.87 22.58
N LYS A 47 -25.15 19.51 23.73
CA LYS A 47 -25.39 18.92 25.06
C LYS A 47 -26.87 18.62 25.31
N ALA A 48 -27.77 19.51 24.92
CA ALA A 48 -29.21 19.29 25.04
C ALA A 48 -29.70 18.13 24.15
N PHE A 49 -29.15 18.02 22.93
CA PHE A 49 -29.40 16.89 22.03
C PHE A 49 -28.94 15.58 22.67
N ASP A 50 -27.67 15.49 23.07
CA ASP A 50 -27.08 14.26 23.64
C ASP A 50 -27.82 13.80 24.90
N HIS A 51 -28.29 14.74 25.73
CA HIS A 51 -29.09 14.43 26.91
C HIS A 51 -30.51 13.90 26.60
N SER A 52 -31.03 14.19 25.40
CA SER A 52 -32.40 13.81 24.99
C SER A 52 -32.46 12.65 24.00
N ALA A 53 -31.34 12.26 23.41
CA ALA A 53 -31.24 11.27 22.33
C ALA A 53 -31.86 9.90 22.70
N ASP A 54 -31.77 9.49 23.97
CA ASP A 54 -32.32 8.22 24.50
C ASP A 54 -33.86 8.16 24.53
N ARG A 55 -34.54 9.30 24.38
CA ARG A 55 -36.01 9.41 24.47
C ARG A 55 -36.64 10.04 23.23
N LEU A 56 -35.88 10.14 22.14
CA LEU A 56 -36.43 10.65 20.88
C LEU A 56 -37.45 9.64 20.31
N PRO A 57 -38.57 10.13 19.76
CA PRO A 57 -39.44 9.31 18.91
C PRO A 57 -38.64 8.62 17.80
N PRO A 58 -39.01 7.37 17.40
CA PRO A 58 -38.25 6.60 16.40
C PRO A 58 -37.98 7.37 15.11
N GLU A 59 -38.98 8.09 14.60
CA GLU A 59 -38.90 8.90 13.38
C GLU A 59 -37.81 9.99 13.45
N LEU A 60 -37.66 10.63 14.61
CA LEU A 60 -36.61 11.62 14.85
C LEU A 60 -35.26 10.94 15.08
N SER A 61 -35.24 9.82 15.79
CA SER A 61 -34.01 9.08 16.06
C SER A 61 -33.35 8.61 14.76
N GLU A 62 -34.12 8.12 13.79
CA GLU A 62 -33.64 7.62 12.50
C GLU A 62 -32.94 8.68 11.64
N ILE A 63 -33.22 9.97 11.88
CA ILE A 63 -32.63 11.08 11.12
C ILE A 63 -31.51 11.73 11.94
N PHE A 64 -31.82 12.17 13.15
CA PHE A 64 -30.96 13.07 13.90
C PHE A 64 -29.78 12.36 14.59
N VAL A 65 -29.96 11.12 15.08
CA VAL A 65 -28.89 10.36 15.75
C VAL A 65 -27.75 10.00 14.78
N PRO A 66 -28.02 9.49 13.56
CA PRO A 66 -26.96 9.25 12.57
C PRO A 66 -26.17 10.51 12.21
N ILE A 67 -26.84 11.65 12.04
CA ILE A 67 -26.17 12.92 11.70
C ILE A 67 -25.32 13.43 12.88
N ARG A 68 -25.80 13.32 14.13
CA ARG A 68 -25.00 13.63 15.32
C ARG A 68 -23.76 12.74 15.43
N THR A 69 -23.92 11.46 15.13
CA THR A 69 -22.83 10.48 15.12
C THR A 69 -21.79 10.85 14.08
N LEU A 70 -22.23 11.21 12.86
CA LEU A 70 -21.35 11.69 11.81
C LEU A 70 -20.61 12.97 12.22
N PHE A 71 -21.31 13.93 12.84
CA PHE A 71 -20.69 15.14 13.37
C PHE A 71 -19.58 14.81 14.40
N ALA A 72 -19.83 13.89 15.34
CA ALA A 72 -18.83 13.44 16.31
C ALA A 72 -17.59 12.88 15.61
N SER A 73 -17.79 12.03 14.61
CA SER A 73 -16.70 11.41 13.85
C SER A 73 -15.88 12.39 13.01
N ILE A 74 -16.50 13.48 12.56
CA ILE A 74 -15.85 14.49 11.72
C ILE A 74 -15.15 15.56 12.53
N ILE A 75 -15.85 16.13 13.51
CA ILE A 75 -15.44 17.33 14.24
C ILE A 75 -14.75 16.97 15.55
N GLU A 76 -15.27 15.98 16.28
CA GLU A 76 -14.75 15.55 17.59
C GLU A 76 -13.73 14.40 17.45
N GLY A 77 -13.67 13.76 16.27
CA GLY A 77 -12.78 12.64 15.99
C GLY A 77 -13.23 11.31 16.60
N GLU A 78 -14.45 11.25 17.13
CA GLU A 78 -14.99 10.09 17.85
C GLU A 78 -15.58 9.06 16.88
N LEU A 79 -15.00 7.86 16.86
CA LEU A 79 -15.54 6.74 16.07
C LEU A 79 -16.56 5.95 16.91
N PRO A 80 -17.80 5.78 16.44
CA PRO A 80 -18.79 4.98 17.14
C PRO A 80 -18.42 3.50 17.11
N ARG A 81 -18.86 2.77 18.12
CA ARG A 81 -18.74 1.29 18.15
C ARG A 81 -19.54 0.65 17.03
N ASP A 82 -20.75 1.16 16.79
CA ASP A 82 -21.61 0.73 15.70
C ASP A 82 -21.36 1.57 14.45
N LYS A 83 -20.76 0.94 13.44
CA LYS A 83 -20.48 1.58 12.14
C LYS A 83 -21.73 1.73 11.28
N ALA A 84 -22.81 0.99 11.54
CA ALA A 84 -24.05 1.07 10.76
C ALA A 84 -24.71 2.46 10.91
N VAL A 85 -24.76 2.99 12.13
CA VAL A 85 -25.28 4.34 12.41
C VAL A 85 -24.45 5.42 11.70
N LEU A 86 -23.13 5.25 11.64
CA LEU A 86 -22.25 6.18 10.94
C LEU A 86 -22.47 6.14 9.42
N ARG A 87 -22.63 4.96 8.83
CA ARG A 87 -22.97 4.81 7.41
C ARG A 87 -24.31 5.45 7.08
N GLN A 88 -25.32 5.25 7.93
CA GLN A 88 -26.61 5.91 7.76
C GLN A 88 -26.45 7.45 7.80
N GLY A 89 -25.59 7.96 8.69
CA GLY A 89 -25.27 9.39 8.76
C GLY A 89 -24.64 9.90 7.46
N LEU A 90 -23.68 9.16 6.88
CA LEU A 90 -23.07 9.48 5.58
C LEU A 90 -24.11 9.47 4.45
N SER A 91 -24.93 8.42 4.37
CA SER A 91 -25.99 8.31 3.36
C SER A 91 -26.97 9.50 3.43
N LEU A 92 -27.44 9.86 4.63
CA LEU A 92 -28.27 11.04 4.83
C LEU A 92 -27.55 12.34 4.42
N TYR A 93 -26.27 12.47 4.76
CA TYR A 93 -25.47 13.64 4.41
C TYR A 93 -25.30 13.77 2.88
N TRP A 94 -25.02 12.66 2.16
CA TRP A 94 -24.87 12.67 0.71
C TRP A 94 -26.19 12.81 -0.06
N GLY A 95 -27.31 12.42 0.54
CA GLY A 95 -28.65 12.70 0.00
C GLY A 95 -29.11 14.16 0.15
N SER A 96 -28.29 15.03 0.74
CA SER A 96 -28.63 16.43 1.06
C SER A 96 -28.04 17.45 0.07
N SER A 97 -28.44 18.72 0.17
CA SER A 97 -27.79 19.80 -0.59
C SER A 97 -26.33 20.03 -0.12
N HIS A 98 -25.38 20.13 -1.05
CA HIS A 98 -23.94 20.25 -0.72
C HIS A 98 -23.36 21.67 -0.79
N HIS A 99 -24.21 22.71 -0.81
CA HIS A 99 -23.72 24.09 -0.91
C HIS A 99 -22.78 24.48 0.24
N ALA A 100 -23.07 24.02 1.47
CA ALA A 100 -22.26 24.31 2.64
C ALA A 100 -20.87 23.65 2.60
N LEU A 101 -20.70 22.58 1.81
CA LEU A 101 -19.43 21.86 1.73
C LEU A 101 -18.33 22.74 1.13
N LYS A 102 -18.65 23.67 0.21
CA LYS A 102 -17.65 24.58 -0.37
C LYS A 102 -16.93 25.42 0.69
N GLU A 103 -17.68 25.94 1.65
CA GLU A 103 -17.18 26.78 2.75
C GLU A 103 -16.69 25.96 3.96
N ALA A 104 -16.88 24.64 3.95
CA ALA A 104 -16.44 23.78 5.05
C ALA A 104 -14.90 23.77 5.19
N PRO A 105 -14.37 23.67 6.42
CA PRO A 105 -12.92 23.56 6.64
C PRO A 105 -12.28 22.37 5.92
N GLU A 106 -11.01 22.50 5.53
CA GLU A 106 -10.24 21.42 4.89
C GLU A 106 -10.24 20.12 5.70
N SER A 107 -10.17 20.22 7.04
CA SER A 107 -10.22 19.07 7.94
C SER A 107 -11.54 18.30 7.82
N THR A 108 -12.67 19.00 7.68
CA THR A 108 -13.99 18.41 7.50
C THR A 108 -14.09 17.69 6.16
N LYS A 109 -13.65 18.34 5.07
CA LYS A 109 -13.63 17.75 3.73
C LYS A 109 -12.77 16.48 3.67
N ARG A 110 -11.58 16.53 4.27
CA ARG A 110 -10.68 15.37 4.41
C ARG A 110 -11.36 14.24 5.17
N ARG A 111 -11.97 14.55 6.31
CA ARG A 111 -12.55 13.53 7.18
C ARG A 111 -13.76 12.85 6.56
N LEU A 112 -14.62 13.62 5.88
CA LEU A 112 -15.72 13.07 5.06
C LEU A 112 -15.19 12.11 3.99
N PHE A 113 -14.14 12.51 3.26
CA PHE A 113 -13.51 11.69 2.23
C PHE A 113 -12.98 10.36 2.78
N GLU A 114 -12.27 10.41 3.92
CA GLU A 114 -11.70 9.23 4.58
C GLU A 114 -12.79 8.28 5.10
N LEU A 115 -13.82 8.82 5.74
CA LEU A 115 -14.92 8.01 6.27
C LEU A 115 -15.69 7.31 5.14
N GLU A 116 -15.95 8.01 4.04
CA GLU A 116 -16.62 7.44 2.88
C GLU A 116 -15.83 6.29 2.27
N THR A 117 -14.52 6.48 2.07
CA THR A 117 -13.62 5.45 1.53
C THR A 117 -13.53 4.23 2.46
N ALA A 118 -13.62 4.42 3.77
CA ALA A 118 -13.42 3.34 4.75
C ALA A 118 -14.70 2.54 5.07
N LEU A 119 -15.88 3.13 4.87
CA LEU A 119 -17.15 2.57 5.38
C LEU A 119 -18.14 2.17 4.29
N SER A 120 -17.99 2.70 3.07
CA SER A 120 -18.92 2.43 1.99
C SER A 120 -18.77 1.02 1.41
N GLU A 121 -19.91 0.41 1.09
CA GLU A 121 -19.99 -0.93 0.51
C GLU A 121 -20.34 -0.88 -0.99
N ASP A 122 -20.90 0.24 -1.47
CA ASP A 122 -21.23 0.47 -2.89
C ASP A 122 -20.17 1.39 -3.55
N PRO A 123 -19.34 0.87 -4.47
CA PRO A 123 -18.36 1.65 -5.21
C PRO A 123 -18.95 2.83 -5.98
N ALA A 124 -20.17 2.71 -6.51
CA ALA A 124 -20.81 3.75 -7.32
C ALA A 124 -21.34 4.92 -6.46
N GLU A 125 -21.82 4.65 -5.26
CA GLU A 125 -22.19 5.70 -4.29
C GLU A 125 -20.95 6.38 -3.73
N THR A 126 -19.92 5.59 -3.40
CA THR A 126 -18.62 6.08 -2.95
C THR A 126 -18.05 7.08 -3.97
N ASP A 127 -17.97 6.68 -5.24
CA ASP A 127 -17.41 7.52 -6.30
C ASP A 127 -18.18 8.86 -6.44
N ARG A 128 -19.51 8.83 -6.30
CA ARG A 128 -20.34 10.05 -6.34
C ARG A 128 -20.01 10.97 -5.16
N ALA A 129 -19.93 10.43 -3.95
CA ALA A 129 -19.61 11.18 -2.75
C ALA A 129 -18.18 11.79 -2.80
N LEU A 130 -17.18 11.01 -3.20
CA LEU A 130 -15.80 11.49 -3.35
C LEU A 130 -15.70 12.59 -4.43
N GLN A 131 -16.44 12.47 -5.53
CA GLN A 131 -16.55 13.51 -6.57
C GLN A 131 -17.16 14.81 -6.01
N ILE A 132 -18.21 14.72 -5.19
CA ILE A 132 -18.84 15.87 -4.53
C ILE A 132 -17.81 16.58 -3.64
N VAL A 133 -17.05 15.83 -2.83
CA VAL A 133 -15.99 16.41 -1.98
C VAL A 133 -14.92 17.09 -2.83
N LEU A 134 -14.38 16.41 -3.83
CA LEU A 134 -13.31 16.97 -4.67
C LEU A 134 -13.75 18.20 -5.46
N SER A 135 -14.98 18.22 -5.97
CA SER A 135 -15.52 19.38 -6.70
C SER A 135 -15.79 20.59 -5.79
N SER A 136 -15.86 20.38 -4.46
CA SER A 136 -15.98 21.46 -3.47
C SER A 136 -14.65 22.13 -3.10
N ILE A 137 -13.52 21.57 -3.55
CA ILE A 137 -12.17 22.05 -3.26
C ILE A 137 -11.66 22.81 -4.48
N ARG A 138 -10.94 23.92 -4.26
CA ARG A 138 -10.37 24.66 -5.40
C ARG A 138 -9.25 23.84 -6.03
N VAL A 139 -9.24 23.75 -7.35
CA VAL A 139 -8.28 22.94 -8.11
C VAL A 139 -6.81 23.34 -7.93
N ASN A 140 -6.50 24.47 -7.29
CA ASN A 140 -5.13 24.90 -7.02
C ASN A 140 -4.68 24.59 -5.58
N GLU A 141 -5.56 24.06 -4.73
CA GLU A 141 -5.28 23.75 -3.33
C GLU A 141 -4.53 22.41 -3.19
N ARG A 142 -3.65 22.32 -2.18
CA ARG A 142 -2.91 21.08 -1.88
C ARG A 142 -3.84 19.93 -1.50
N LEU A 143 -4.97 20.24 -0.85
CA LEU A 143 -5.95 19.25 -0.47
C LEU A 143 -6.54 18.53 -1.69
N TYR A 144 -6.80 19.26 -2.79
CA TYR A 144 -7.30 18.69 -4.05
C TYR A 144 -6.37 17.59 -4.57
N ASN A 145 -5.06 17.86 -4.61
CA ASN A 145 -4.06 16.84 -4.98
C ASN A 145 -4.03 15.65 -4.04
N THR A 146 -4.08 15.91 -2.74
CA THR A 146 -3.93 14.86 -1.72
C THR A 146 -5.09 13.88 -1.80
N LEU A 147 -6.32 14.40 -1.81
CA LEU A 147 -7.53 13.58 -1.89
C LEU A 147 -7.71 12.97 -3.29
N GLY A 148 -7.39 13.72 -4.35
CA GLY A 148 -7.46 13.22 -5.72
C GLY A 148 -6.53 12.03 -5.94
N MET A 149 -5.28 12.11 -5.49
CA MET A 149 -4.35 10.97 -5.53
C MET A 149 -4.81 9.80 -4.66
N SER A 150 -5.42 10.07 -3.50
CA SER A 150 -6.01 9.03 -2.66
C SER A 150 -7.14 8.29 -3.37
N TRP A 151 -8.03 9.02 -4.07
CA TRP A 151 -9.10 8.41 -4.84
C TRP A 151 -8.56 7.56 -5.99
N VAL A 152 -7.56 8.08 -6.72
CA VAL A 152 -6.91 7.35 -7.82
C VAL A 152 -6.33 6.03 -7.34
N ARG A 153 -5.71 5.97 -6.16
CA ARG A 153 -5.22 4.71 -5.57
C ARG A 153 -6.34 3.69 -5.43
N GLU A 154 -7.46 4.12 -4.89
CA GLU A 154 -8.61 3.24 -4.69
C GLU A 154 -9.21 2.78 -6.03
N LEU A 155 -9.35 3.69 -6.99
CA LEU A 155 -9.82 3.34 -8.34
C LEU A 155 -8.90 2.32 -9.02
N LEU A 156 -7.58 2.50 -8.94
CA LEU A 156 -6.62 1.57 -9.51
C LEU A 156 -6.66 0.20 -8.82
N ARG A 157 -6.82 0.17 -7.49
CA ARG A 157 -6.99 -1.07 -6.71
C ARG A 157 -8.25 -1.84 -7.13
N ARG A 158 -9.32 -1.11 -7.45
CA ARG A 158 -10.58 -1.65 -8.00
C ARG A 158 -10.54 -1.87 -9.52
N GLN A 159 -9.42 -1.61 -10.19
CA GLN A 159 -9.21 -1.72 -11.64
C GLN A 159 -10.10 -0.79 -12.50
N GLU A 160 -10.55 0.33 -11.94
CA GLU A 160 -11.33 1.38 -12.59
C GLU A 160 -10.42 2.37 -13.36
N ASP A 161 -9.65 1.83 -14.30
CA ASP A 161 -8.53 2.55 -14.95
C ASP A 161 -8.97 3.81 -15.69
N LYS A 162 -10.14 3.80 -16.34
CA LYS A 162 -10.65 4.94 -17.11
C LYS A 162 -10.95 6.14 -16.21
N LYS A 163 -11.62 5.92 -15.07
CA LYS A 163 -11.91 6.97 -14.09
C LYS A 163 -10.61 7.49 -13.46
N ALA A 164 -9.69 6.58 -13.13
CA ALA A 164 -8.37 6.95 -12.63
C ALA A 164 -7.62 7.85 -13.62
N GLU A 165 -7.67 7.53 -14.92
CA GLU A 165 -7.06 8.33 -15.99
C GLU A 165 -7.67 9.73 -16.08
N GLU A 166 -8.99 9.87 -16.00
CA GLU A 166 -9.70 11.14 -16.04
C GLU A 166 -9.25 12.07 -14.90
N ILE A 167 -9.21 11.55 -13.66
CA ILE A 167 -8.76 12.32 -12.49
C ILE A 167 -7.27 12.67 -12.60
N LEU A 168 -6.41 11.71 -12.98
CA LEU A 168 -4.98 11.95 -13.16
C LEU A 168 -4.70 13.01 -14.22
N THR A 169 -5.46 13.03 -15.30
CA THR A 169 -5.36 14.04 -16.36
C THR A 169 -5.71 15.43 -15.81
N GLY A 170 -6.78 15.54 -15.01
CA GLY A 170 -7.12 16.79 -14.31
C GLY A 170 -6.00 17.26 -13.38
N LEU A 171 -5.50 16.37 -12.53
CA LEU A 171 -4.42 16.68 -11.57
C LEU A 171 -3.13 17.13 -12.28
N ALA A 172 -2.71 16.39 -13.32
CA ALA A 172 -1.50 16.71 -14.09
C ALA A 172 -1.60 18.06 -14.83
N LYS A 173 -2.81 18.46 -15.24
CA LYS A 173 -3.08 19.74 -15.89
C LYS A 173 -3.02 20.90 -14.90
N HIS A 174 -3.67 20.78 -13.74
CA HIS A 174 -3.77 21.86 -12.75
C HIS A 174 -2.52 22.00 -11.86
N HIS A 175 -1.70 20.96 -11.73
CA HIS A 175 -0.49 20.97 -10.89
C HIS A 175 0.75 20.49 -11.64
N PRO A 176 1.31 21.30 -12.55
CA PRO A 176 2.40 20.88 -13.42
C PRO A 176 3.73 20.62 -12.71
N ARG A 177 3.91 21.10 -11.48
CA ARG A 177 5.11 20.83 -10.65
C ARG A 177 4.97 19.54 -9.84
N PHE A 178 3.77 18.96 -9.75
CA PHE A 178 3.57 17.70 -9.06
C PHE A 178 3.71 16.56 -10.08
N GLU A 179 4.84 15.86 -10.03
CA GLU A 179 5.20 14.87 -11.06
C GLU A 179 4.42 13.55 -10.94
N LEU A 180 3.96 13.22 -9.72
CA LEU A 180 3.36 11.92 -9.43
C LEU A 180 2.12 11.59 -10.29
N PRO A 181 1.15 12.51 -10.52
CA PRO A 181 0.04 12.25 -11.42
C PRO A 181 0.49 11.94 -12.85
N ARG A 182 1.51 12.63 -13.36
CA ARG A 182 2.06 12.37 -14.71
C ARG A 182 2.74 11.01 -14.78
N LYS A 183 3.48 10.63 -13.73
CA LYS A 183 4.11 9.30 -13.65
C LYS A 183 3.07 8.19 -13.73
N TRP A 184 1.98 8.30 -12.97
CA TRP A 184 0.93 7.28 -12.95
C TRP A 184 0.09 7.27 -14.22
N LEU A 185 -0.18 8.46 -14.78
CA LEU A 185 -0.83 8.59 -16.09
C LEU A 185 0.02 7.95 -17.20
N GLY A 186 1.33 8.16 -17.15
CA GLY A 186 2.29 7.50 -18.05
C GLY A 186 2.23 5.99 -17.92
N ALA A 187 2.22 5.45 -16.70
CA ALA A 187 2.09 4.01 -16.46
C ALA A 187 0.76 3.45 -16.99
N LEU A 188 -0.36 4.16 -16.81
CA LEU A 188 -1.67 3.73 -17.35
C LEU A 188 -1.68 3.63 -18.88
N ARG A 189 -0.88 4.46 -19.56
CA ARG A 189 -0.82 4.52 -21.04
C ARG A 189 0.26 3.64 -21.64
N GLN A 190 1.07 2.98 -20.83
CA GLN A 190 2.11 2.06 -21.28
C GLN A 190 1.55 0.67 -21.60
N ASP A 191 2.34 -0.10 -22.35
CA ASP A 191 2.09 -1.52 -22.56
C ASP A 191 2.08 -2.28 -21.24
N ARG A 192 1.24 -3.31 -21.16
CA ARG A 192 0.95 -3.99 -19.90
C ARG A 192 1.14 -5.50 -19.98
N MET A 193 1.67 -6.05 -18.90
CA MET A 193 1.64 -7.47 -18.57
C MET A 193 0.66 -7.65 -17.42
N GLY A 194 -0.58 -8.04 -17.73
CA GLY A 194 -1.68 -8.07 -16.77
C GLY A 194 -1.94 -6.68 -16.17
N ARG A 195 -1.75 -6.55 -14.85
CA ARG A 195 -1.93 -5.30 -14.08
C ARG A 195 -0.62 -4.51 -13.89
N ILE A 196 0.45 -4.87 -14.60
CA ILE A 196 1.75 -4.20 -14.53
C ILE A 196 2.01 -3.44 -15.82
N ALA A 197 2.24 -2.13 -15.70
CA ALA A 197 2.73 -1.30 -16.79
C ALA A 197 4.23 -1.51 -16.95
N ILE A 198 4.70 -1.90 -18.14
CA ILE A 198 6.10 -2.19 -18.40
C ILE A 198 6.80 -0.92 -18.89
N LYS A 199 7.93 -0.58 -18.24
CA LYS A 199 8.75 0.56 -18.66
C LYS A 199 9.58 0.13 -19.88
N PRO A 200 9.72 0.99 -20.90
CA PRO A 200 10.59 0.70 -22.03
C PRO A 200 12.03 0.54 -21.55
N GLN A 201 12.67 -0.55 -21.95
CA GLN A 201 14.04 -0.90 -21.59
C GLN A 201 14.92 -0.82 -22.83
N LYS A 202 16.20 -0.45 -22.65
CA LYS A 202 17.16 -0.34 -23.75
C LYS A 202 17.66 -1.69 -24.25
N ASP A 203 17.51 -2.74 -23.45
CA ASP A 203 17.98 -4.08 -23.72
C ASP A 203 16.78 -5.01 -23.79
N GLU A 204 16.46 -5.46 -25.01
CA GLU A 204 15.35 -6.37 -25.30
C GLU A 204 15.66 -7.81 -24.85
N THR A 205 16.92 -8.14 -24.58
CA THR A 205 17.36 -9.48 -24.17
C THR A 205 17.33 -9.70 -22.65
N ALA A 206 17.06 -8.65 -21.88
CA ALA A 206 16.98 -8.74 -20.43
C ALA A 206 15.78 -9.59 -19.99
N THR A 207 16.03 -10.62 -19.19
CA THR A 207 15.00 -11.50 -18.62
C THR A 207 14.17 -10.83 -17.52
N LEU A 208 14.68 -9.73 -16.95
CA LEU A 208 14.05 -8.93 -15.91
C LEU A 208 13.73 -7.53 -16.42
N HIS A 209 12.45 -7.17 -16.37
CA HIS A 209 11.91 -5.89 -16.80
C HIS A 209 11.46 -5.05 -15.62
N ARG A 210 11.66 -3.73 -15.70
CA ARG A 210 11.09 -2.80 -14.73
C ARG A 210 9.63 -2.53 -15.06
N GLY A 211 8.76 -2.66 -14.06
CA GLY A 211 7.34 -2.40 -14.18
C GLY A 211 6.81 -1.47 -13.08
N PHE A 212 5.57 -1.04 -13.27
CA PHE A 212 4.77 -0.35 -12.26
C PHE A 212 3.47 -1.12 -12.06
N TRP A 213 3.29 -1.71 -10.89
CA TRP A 213 2.08 -2.46 -10.56
C TRP A 213 0.94 -1.48 -10.23
N LEU A 214 -0.08 -1.47 -11.08
CA LEU A 214 -1.17 -0.51 -11.00
C LEU A 214 -1.99 -0.66 -9.72
N ASP A 215 -2.25 -1.88 -9.26
CA ASP A 215 -3.19 -2.13 -8.15
C ASP A 215 -2.60 -1.74 -6.78
N CYS A 216 -1.27 -1.82 -6.62
CA CYS A 216 -0.54 -1.41 -5.41
C CYS A 216 0.28 -0.12 -5.58
N GLN A 217 0.26 0.48 -6.77
CA GLN A 217 0.93 1.73 -7.14
C GLN A 217 2.43 1.79 -6.77
N ARG A 218 3.16 0.70 -7.01
CA ARG A 218 4.60 0.58 -6.68
C ARG A 218 5.40 0.00 -7.83
N GLU A 219 6.72 0.23 -7.80
CA GLU A 219 7.63 -0.34 -8.80
C GLU A 219 7.90 -1.82 -8.50
N VAL A 220 7.99 -2.61 -9.56
CA VAL A 220 8.22 -4.06 -9.50
C VAL A 220 9.26 -4.47 -10.54
N LEU A 221 9.95 -5.59 -10.29
CA LEU A 221 10.70 -6.31 -11.32
C LEU A 221 9.88 -7.48 -11.83
N VAL A 222 9.81 -7.63 -13.14
CA VAL A 222 9.02 -8.65 -13.82
C VAL A 222 9.95 -9.57 -14.57
N ARG A 223 9.91 -10.86 -14.24
CA ARG A 223 10.51 -11.92 -15.05
C ARG A 223 9.46 -12.49 -15.99
N THR A 224 9.81 -12.64 -17.26
CA THR A 224 8.98 -13.27 -18.29
C THR A 224 9.58 -14.61 -18.70
N GLY A 225 8.75 -15.54 -19.16
CA GLY A 225 9.16 -16.83 -19.68
C GLY A 225 8.53 -17.14 -21.03
N SER A 226 8.94 -18.24 -21.65
CA SER A 226 8.28 -18.77 -22.84
C SER A 226 6.97 -19.49 -22.49
N VAL A 227 6.11 -19.70 -23.49
CA VAL A 227 4.82 -20.40 -23.31
C VAL A 227 5.01 -21.80 -22.70
N ASP A 228 6.07 -22.51 -23.11
CA ASP A 228 6.40 -23.86 -22.63
C ASP A 228 6.82 -23.89 -21.15
N GLN A 229 7.23 -22.75 -20.59
CA GLN A 229 7.67 -22.63 -19.19
C GLN A 229 6.53 -22.34 -18.22
N ARG A 230 5.26 -22.32 -18.67
CA ARG A 230 4.11 -21.93 -17.85
C ARG A 230 4.01 -22.71 -16.54
N GLU A 231 4.08 -24.05 -16.60
CA GLU A 231 3.99 -24.89 -15.39
C GLU A 231 5.13 -24.63 -14.40
N HIS A 232 6.33 -24.35 -14.93
CA HIS A 232 7.50 -24.05 -14.12
C HIS A 232 7.33 -22.70 -13.39
N PHE A 233 6.86 -21.67 -14.11
CA PHE A 233 6.55 -20.37 -13.51
C PHE A 233 5.43 -20.46 -12.47
N GLU A 234 4.40 -21.26 -12.69
CA GLU A 234 3.34 -21.45 -11.70
C GLU A 234 3.87 -22.10 -10.41
N LYS A 235 4.75 -23.11 -10.52
CA LYS A 235 5.41 -23.73 -9.36
C LYS A 235 6.28 -22.71 -8.62
N GLN A 236 7.05 -21.90 -9.35
CA GLN A 236 7.89 -20.87 -8.76
C GLN A 236 7.10 -19.75 -8.09
N ALA A 237 6.01 -19.30 -8.70
CA ALA A 237 5.14 -18.29 -8.10
C ALA A 237 4.56 -18.78 -6.76
N ARG A 238 4.12 -20.05 -6.69
CA ARG A 238 3.64 -20.66 -5.45
C ARG A 238 4.73 -20.75 -4.39
N LEU A 239 5.94 -21.17 -4.78
CA LEU A 239 7.10 -21.18 -3.89
C LEU A 239 7.35 -19.78 -3.34
N HIS A 240 7.45 -18.77 -4.21
CA HIS A 240 7.72 -17.39 -3.84
C HIS A 240 6.67 -16.83 -2.88
N GLN A 241 5.39 -17.08 -3.18
CA GLN A 241 4.27 -16.62 -2.35
C GLN A 241 4.30 -17.27 -0.95
N SER A 242 4.74 -18.52 -0.83
CA SER A 242 4.84 -19.23 0.45
C SER A 242 6.07 -18.86 1.27
N LEU A 243 7.08 -18.27 0.65
CA LEU A 243 8.39 -18.07 1.24
C LEU A 243 8.44 -16.77 2.05
N GLN A 244 8.66 -16.89 3.36
CA GLN A 244 8.84 -15.75 4.28
C GLN A 244 10.27 -15.69 4.79
N VAL A 245 11.22 -15.57 3.88
CA VAL A 245 12.66 -15.54 4.18
C VAL A 245 13.21 -14.12 4.07
N PRO A 246 13.86 -13.58 5.12
CA PRO A 246 14.55 -12.30 5.04
C PRO A 246 15.62 -12.33 3.94
N GLY A 247 15.69 -11.25 3.15
CA GLY A 247 16.63 -11.17 2.02
C GLY A 247 16.12 -11.79 0.72
N VAL A 248 14.92 -12.38 0.68
CA VAL A 248 14.21 -12.66 -0.57
C VAL A 248 13.28 -11.50 -0.89
N ALA A 249 13.30 -11.03 -2.14
CA ALA A 249 12.41 -9.97 -2.58
C ALA A 249 10.94 -10.40 -2.41
N PRO A 250 10.07 -9.59 -1.79
CA PRO A 250 8.66 -9.94 -1.63
C PRO A 250 7.98 -10.22 -2.98
N PHE A 251 7.19 -11.28 -3.01
CA PHE A 251 6.32 -11.60 -4.14
C PHE A 251 5.26 -10.50 -4.32
N ALA A 252 5.05 -10.05 -5.55
CA ALA A 252 4.02 -9.06 -5.89
C ALA A 252 2.82 -9.74 -6.55
N ILE A 253 3.00 -10.29 -7.76
CA ILE A 253 1.94 -10.92 -8.55
C ILE A 253 2.54 -11.84 -9.61
N SER A 254 1.79 -12.84 -10.06
CA SER A 254 2.13 -13.67 -11.22
C SER A 254 0.94 -13.81 -12.15
N GLY A 255 1.18 -14.14 -13.42
CA GLY A 255 0.10 -14.42 -14.36
C GLY A 255 0.63 -14.80 -15.74
N THR A 256 -0.26 -14.70 -16.73
CA THR A 256 0.08 -14.90 -18.15
C THR A 256 -0.29 -13.68 -18.96
N THR A 257 0.51 -13.32 -19.96
CA THR A 257 0.20 -12.27 -20.93
C THR A 257 -0.93 -12.71 -21.87
N LYS A 258 -1.44 -11.79 -22.69
CA LYS A 258 -2.45 -12.11 -23.73
C LYS A 258 -1.93 -13.14 -24.75
N GLU A 259 -0.63 -13.15 -24.98
CA GLU A 259 0.08 -14.09 -25.86
C GLU A 259 0.42 -15.42 -25.16
N GLY A 260 0.02 -15.58 -23.89
CA GLY A 260 0.19 -16.81 -23.13
C GLY A 260 1.55 -16.95 -22.43
N MET A 261 2.45 -15.98 -22.54
CA MET A 261 3.74 -16.00 -21.84
C MET A 261 3.53 -15.84 -20.33
N PRO A 262 4.09 -16.72 -19.48
CA PRO A 262 4.02 -16.56 -18.03
C PRO A 262 4.93 -15.43 -17.54
N TYR A 263 4.55 -14.79 -16.43
CA TYR A 263 5.39 -13.82 -15.74
C TYR A 263 5.26 -13.92 -14.22
N ILE A 264 6.33 -13.53 -13.52
CA ILE A 264 6.38 -13.35 -12.06
C ILE A 264 6.91 -11.96 -11.79
N ALA A 265 6.26 -11.23 -10.88
CA ALA A 265 6.67 -9.92 -10.43
C ALA A 265 6.98 -9.90 -8.94
N THR A 266 8.02 -9.15 -8.58
CA THR A 266 8.54 -8.99 -7.23
C THR A 266 8.82 -7.52 -6.95
N ASP A 267 8.96 -7.16 -5.67
CA ASP A 267 9.23 -5.78 -5.28
C ASP A 267 10.57 -5.28 -5.83
N PHE A 268 10.57 -4.09 -6.43
CA PHE A 268 11.77 -3.55 -7.06
C PHE A 268 12.80 -3.06 -6.04
N TYR A 269 14.03 -3.56 -6.15
CA TYR A 269 15.21 -3.03 -5.47
C TYR A 269 16.15 -2.36 -6.48
N GLU A 270 16.81 -1.27 -6.05
CA GLU A 270 17.30 -0.23 -6.98
C GLU A 270 18.32 -0.71 -8.02
N LYS A 271 19.32 -1.49 -7.58
CA LYS A 271 20.52 -1.77 -8.37
C LYS A 271 20.84 -3.27 -8.37
N PRO A 272 21.13 -3.87 -9.54
CA PRO A 272 21.74 -5.19 -9.57
C PRO A 272 23.06 -5.17 -8.79
N ALA A 273 23.31 -6.19 -7.97
CA ALA A 273 24.54 -6.25 -7.18
C ALA A 273 25.78 -6.27 -8.10
N THR A 274 25.70 -6.92 -9.27
CA THR A 274 26.77 -6.92 -10.28
C THR A 274 27.32 -5.53 -10.60
N ALA A 275 26.47 -4.51 -10.72
CA ALA A 275 26.89 -3.14 -11.02
C ALA A 275 27.68 -2.49 -9.86
N LEU A 276 27.38 -2.86 -8.61
CA LEU A 276 28.15 -2.46 -7.44
C LEU A 276 29.51 -3.18 -7.41
N TYR A 277 29.51 -4.49 -7.66
CA TYR A 277 30.71 -5.33 -7.63
C TYR A 277 31.71 -5.00 -8.74
N GLN A 278 31.23 -4.61 -9.93
CA GLN A 278 32.08 -4.07 -11.00
C GLN A 278 32.88 -2.82 -10.57
N LYS A 279 32.36 -2.04 -9.63
CA LYS A 279 33.02 -0.83 -9.11
C LYS A 279 33.95 -1.10 -7.92
N ARG A 280 34.12 -2.36 -7.53
CA ARG A 280 34.88 -2.80 -6.34
C ARG A 280 34.38 -2.13 -5.05
N PRO A 281 33.34 -2.70 -4.41
CA PRO A 281 32.78 -2.13 -3.21
C PRO A 281 33.81 -2.06 -2.07
N PRO A 282 33.61 -1.17 -1.09
CA PRO A 282 34.41 -1.16 0.13
C PRO A 282 34.39 -2.53 0.84
N ILE A 283 35.50 -2.91 1.48
CA ILE A 283 35.66 -4.22 2.12
C ILE A 283 34.57 -4.50 3.17
N HIS A 284 34.19 -3.51 3.99
CA HIS A 284 33.13 -3.70 4.99
C HIS A 284 31.82 -4.17 4.35
N LEU A 285 31.47 -3.63 3.18
CA LEU A 285 30.26 -4.00 2.46
C LEU A 285 30.36 -5.41 1.86
N VAL A 286 31.56 -5.83 1.45
CA VAL A 286 31.80 -7.22 1.01
C VAL A 286 31.61 -8.19 2.18
N ILE A 287 32.05 -7.83 3.39
CA ILE A 287 31.86 -8.65 4.60
C ILE A 287 30.38 -8.71 4.99
N ASP A 288 29.67 -7.58 4.94
CA ASP A 288 28.23 -7.53 5.22
C ASP A 288 27.46 -8.43 4.23
N HIS A 289 27.72 -8.30 2.93
CA HIS A 289 27.09 -9.13 1.91
C HIS A 289 27.48 -10.62 2.02
N LEU A 290 28.72 -10.92 2.43
CA LEU A 290 29.15 -12.29 2.72
C LEU A 290 28.23 -12.91 3.78
N GLU A 291 28.06 -12.22 4.91
CA GLU A 291 27.19 -12.67 5.99
C GLU A 291 25.72 -12.77 5.55
N GLU A 292 25.22 -11.78 4.81
CA GLU A 292 23.84 -11.78 4.31
C GLU A 292 23.56 -12.94 3.35
N GLY A 293 24.46 -13.23 2.43
CA GLY A 293 24.33 -14.35 1.50
C GLY A 293 24.31 -15.70 2.22
N ILE A 294 25.20 -15.91 3.20
CA ILE A 294 25.21 -17.13 4.03
C ILE A 294 23.90 -17.26 4.82
N ARG A 295 23.45 -16.18 5.47
CA ARG A 295 22.19 -16.15 6.23
C ARG A 295 20.99 -16.46 5.36
N LEU A 296 20.96 -15.91 4.14
CA LEU A 296 19.90 -16.16 3.17
C LEU A 296 19.85 -17.65 2.79
N LEU A 297 20.98 -18.24 2.40
CA LEU A 297 21.07 -19.66 2.02
C LEU A 297 20.69 -20.59 3.19
N TRP A 298 21.06 -20.23 4.41
CA TRP A 298 20.64 -20.96 5.62
C TRP A 298 19.12 -20.92 5.82
N CYS A 299 18.51 -19.73 5.70
CA CYS A 299 17.07 -19.56 5.84
C CYS A 299 16.30 -20.31 4.75
N LEU A 300 16.80 -20.30 3.50
CA LEU A 300 16.24 -21.09 2.41
C LEU A 300 16.31 -22.58 2.71
N GLY A 301 17.43 -23.07 3.27
CA GLY A 301 17.58 -24.45 3.72
C GLY A 301 16.54 -24.82 4.79
N LYS A 302 16.34 -23.96 5.79
CA LYS A 302 15.29 -24.14 6.81
C LYS A 302 13.88 -24.22 6.20
N ALA A 303 13.64 -23.46 5.14
CA ALA A 303 12.38 -23.43 4.42
C ALA A 303 12.18 -24.63 3.46
N GLY A 304 13.15 -25.54 3.36
CA GLY A 304 13.09 -26.67 2.40
C GLY A 304 13.29 -26.22 0.96
N VAL A 305 14.08 -25.17 0.73
CA VAL A 305 14.37 -24.63 -0.60
C VAL A 305 15.86 -24.76 -0.87
N SER A 306 16.21 -25.52 -1.91
CA SER A 306 17.58 -25.59 -2.41
C SER A 306 17.82 -24.60 -3.53
N VAL A 307 19.01 -24.02 -3.59
CA VAL A 307 19.47 -23.15 -4.68
C VAL A 307 20.52 -23.89 -5.51
N ALA A 308 20.31 -24.00 -6.82
CA ALA A 308 21.25 -24.65 -7.73
C ALA A 308 22.51 -23.80 -7.97
N GLU A 309 22.32 -22.49 -8.20
CA GLU A 309 23.40 -21.53 -8.39
C GLU A 309 23.08 -20.25 -7.61
N PHE A 310 24.02 -19.79 -6.77
CA PHE A 310 23.90 -18.57 -6.01
C PHE A 310 25.11 -17.66 -6.25
N GLY A 311 24.86 -16.37 -6.46
CA GLY A 311 25.90 -15.42 -6.82
C GLY A 311 25.37 -13.99 -6.96
N VAL A 312 26.28 -13.04 -7.15
CA VAL A 312 25.98 -11.60 -7.23
C VAL A 312 25.04 -11.25 -8.39
N GLN A 313 25.04 -12.07 -9.46
CA GLN A 313 24.17 -11.94 -10.63
C GLN A 313 22.68 -12.13 -10.32
N TRP A 314 22.36 -12.87 -9.27
CA TRP A 314 20.99 -13.16 -8.84
C TRP A 314 20.47 -12.15 -7.80
N CYS A 315 21.34 -11.26 -7.32
CA CYS A 315 21.05 -10.37 -6.21
C CYS A 315 20.93 -8.91 -6.64
N PHE A 316 20.12 -8.17 -5.89
CA PHE A 316 19.97 -6.73 -5.95
C PHE A 316 20.39 -6.11 -4.62
N VAL A 317 20.70 -4.82 -4.67
CA VAL A 317 21.11 -4.03 -3.51
C VAL A 317 20.16 -2.85 -3.35
N ASP A 318 19.67 -2.66 -2.12
CA ASP A 318 18.78 -1.55 -1.78
C ASP A 318 19.56 -0.27 -1.41
N SER A 319 18.83 0.79 -1.06
CA SER A 319 19.42 2.08 -0.67
C SER A 319 20.21 2.04 0.65
N ASN A 320 20.02 1.02 1.47
CA ASN A 320 20.76 0.76 2.70
C ASN A 320 21.93 -0.22 2.47
N ASN A 321 22.22 -0.55 1.22
CA ASN A 321 23.22 -1.53 0.81
C ASN A 321 22.95 -2.96 1.34
N ARG A 322 21.68 -3.36 1.47
CA ARG A 322 21.30 -4.73 1.83
C ARG A 322 21.16 -5.59 0.58
N LEU A 323 21.54 -6.86 0.68
CA LEU A 323 21.42 -7.86 -0.38
C LEU A 323 20.00 -8.45 -0.43
N TRP A 324 19.44 -8.54 -1.64
CA TRP A 324 18.12 -9.09 -1.92
C TRP A 324 18.16 -10.08 -3.09
N LEU A 325 17.72 -11.32 -2.87
CA LEU A 325 17.51 -12.31 -3.92
C LEU A 325 16.19 -12.03 -4.63
N GLN A 326 16.28 -11.63 -5.88
CA GLN A 326 15.13 -11.18 -6.68
C GLN A 326 14.47 -12.31 -7.47
N ASP A 327 15.30 -13.22 -7.98
CA ASP A 327 14.89 -14.28 -8.88
C ASP A 327 15.09 -15.65 -8.24
N LEU A 328 13.99 -16.37 -8.06
CA LEU A 328 13.97 -17.75 -7.57
C LEU A 328 14.07 -18.79 -8.71
N SER A 329 14.53 -18.39 -9.90
CA SER A 329 14.70 -19.28 -11.06
C SER A 329 15.58 -20.49 -10.76
N GLN A 330 16.58 -20.31 -9.89
CA GLN A 330 17.51 -21.35 -9.45
C GLN A 330 17.05 -22.12 -8.21
N CYS A 331 15.82 -21.89 -7.72
CA CYS A 331 15.32 -22.46 -6.47
C CYS A 331 14.32 -23.59 -6.71
N GLU A 332 14.44 -24.65 -5.91
CA GLU A 332 13.54 -25.79 -5.92
C GLU A 332 13.16 -26.23 -4.51
N LEU A 333 11.92 -26.73 -4.36
CA LEU A 333 11.47 -27.36 -3.13
C LEU A 333 12.07 -28.75 -2.99
N CYS A 334 12.66 -29.04 -1.84
CA CYS A 334 13.16 -30.36 -1.48
C CYS A 334 13.11 -30.57 0.04
N PRO A 335 13.31 -31.81 0.54
CA PRO A 335 13.37 -32.04 1.98
C PRO A 335 14.41 -31.13 2.65
N PRO A 336 14.13 -30.58 3.84
CA PRO A 336 15.02 -29.60 4.48
C PRO A 336 16.47 -30.07 4.63
N GLU A 337 16.70 -31.35 4.93
CA GLU A 337 18.05 -31.92 5.04
C GLU A 337 18.83 -31.81 3.71
N THR A 338 18.21 -32.21 2.61
CA THR A 338 18.78 -32.06 1.26
C THR A 338 18.97 -30.59 0.87
N ALA A 339 18.02 -29.72 1.27
CA ALA A 339 18.13 -28.28 1.04
C ALA A 339 19.34 -27.69 1.77
N PHE A 340 19.59 -28.11 3.02
CA PHE A 340 20.75 -27.69 3.80
C PHE A 340 22.06 -28.11 3.15
N GLU A 341 22.20 -29.37 2.75
CA GLU A 341 23.43 -29.85 2.12
C GLU A 341 23.75 -29.08 0.84
N LYS A 342 22.75 -28.91 -0.04
CA LYS A 342 22.91 -28.16 -1.30
C LYS A 342 23.24 -26.69 -1.05
N ASN A 343 22.55 -26.05 -0.11
CA ASN A 343 22.77 -24.64 0.19
C ASN A 343 24.10 -24.41 0.93
N ALA A 344 24.63 -25.40 1.64
CA ALA A 344 25.93 -25.31 2.30
C ALA A 344 27.05 -25.23 1.26
N ALA A 345 26.98 -26.09 0.23
CA ALA A 345 27.90 -26.01 -0.91
C ALA A 345 27.79 -24.66 -1.64
N ALA A 346 26.57 -24.15 -1.86
CA ALA A 346 26.37 -22.82 -2.44
C ALA A 346 26.96 -21.70 -1.55
N ALA A 347 26.87 -21.83 -0.22
CA ALA A 347 27.42 -20.87 0.73
C ALA A 347 28.95 -20.87 0.75
N GLN A 348 29.58 -22.04 0.60
CA GLN A 348 31.04 -22.15 0.45
C GLN A 348 31.52 -21.45 -0.83
N ASN A 349 30.86 -21.69 -1.97
CA ASN A 349 31.19 -21.03 -3.23
C ASN A 349 31.03 -19.51 -3.12
N TRP A 350 29.91 -19.06 -2.55
CA TRP A 350 29.68 -17.64 -2.27
C TRP A 350 30.79 -17.05 -1.40
N ALA A 351 31.18 -17.74 -0.32
CA ALA A 351 32.24 -17.28 0.56
C ALA A 351 33.60 -17.18 -0.16
N ALA A 352 33.95 -18.17 -0.98
CA ALA A 352 35.16 -18.15 -1.79
C ALA A 352 35.18 -16.92 -2.72
N ASP A 353 34.09 -16.68 -3.47
CA ASP A 353 33.94 -15.54 -4.38
C ASP A 353 34.11 -14.19 -3.66
N GLN A 354 33.49 -14.04 -2.48
CA GLN A 354 33.63 -12.80 -1.70
C GLN A 354 35.06 -12.62 -1.15
N LEU A 355 35.71 -13.70 -0.70
CA LEU A 355 37.08 -13.65 -0.15
C LEU A 355 38.15 -13.39 -1.22
N GLU A 356 37.89 -13.69 -2.49
CA GLU A 356 38.74 -13.25 -3.60
C GLU A 356 38.76 -11.73 -3.72
N LEU A 357 37.62 -11.07 -3.50
CA LEU A 357 37.49 -9.61 -3.59
C LEU A 357 38.18 -8.87 -2.44
N ILE A 358 38.33 -9.52 -1.27
CA ILE A 358 39.02 -8.95 -0.09
C ILE A 358 40.55 -9.00 -0.26
N GLY A 359 41.07 -9.97 -1.03
CA GLY A 359 42.50 -10.14 -1.35
C GLY A 359 43.34 -10.77 -0.22
N PRO A 360 44.45 -11.46 -0.56
CA PRO A 360 45.18 -12.34 0.36
C PRO A 360 45.82 -11.64 1.58
N GLY A 361 46.22 -10.36 1.44
CA GLY A 361 46.87 -9.61 2.52
C GLY A 361 45.93 -9.09 3.61
N ARG A 362 44.62 -9.25 3.45
CA ARG A 362 43.58 -8.85 4.42
C ARG A 362 42.61 -9.97 4.76
N ARG A 363 42.83 -11.17 4.22
CA ARG A 363 42.18 -12.39 4.71
C ARG A 363 42.67 -12.61 6.13
N PRO A 364 41.79 -12.74 7.14
CA PRO A 364 42.21 -13.46 8.33
C PRO A 364 42.49 -14.88 7.87
N LEU A 365 43.79 -15.23 7.79
CA LEU A 365 44.32 -16.47 7.21
C LEU A 365 43.61 -17.72 7.75
N PHE A 366 43.07 -17.66 8.97
CA PHE A 366 42.33 -18.76 9.60
C PHE A 366 40.87 -18.95 9.14
N ALA A 367 40.20 -17.93 8.59
CA ALA A 367 38.77 -18.02 8.29
C ALA A 367 38.47 -18.63 6.93
N ALA A 368 39.32 -18.40 5.93
CA ALA A 368 39.13 -18.91 4.57
C ALA A 368 39.37 -20.43 4.47
N GLU A 369 40.36 -20.95 5.20
CA GLU A 369 40.65 -22.40 5.24
C GLU A 369 39.57 -23.16 6.02
N LEU A 370 39.09 -22.63 7.16
CA LEU A 370 38.01 -23.27 7.91
C LEU A 370 36.64 -23.18 7.21
N LEU A 371 36.30 -22.06 6.57
CA LEU A 371 35.03 -21.94 5.82
C LEU A 371 34.94 -22.94 4.66
N MET A 372 36.08 -23.30 4.04
CA MET A 372 36.10 -24.24 2.91
C MET A 372 36.09 -25.72 3.34
N ASP A 373 36.56 -26.06 4.54
CA ASP A 373 36.53 -27.43 5.08
C ASP A 373 35.24 -27.76 5.86
N THR A 374 34.39 -26.76 6.12
CA THR A 374 33.21 -26.91 7.00
C THR A 374 31.94 -27.19 6.20
N GLN A 375 31.34 -28.38 6.39
CA GLN A 375 30.01 -28.71 5.84
C GLN A 375 28.84 -28.25 6.74
N ASP A 376 29.12 -27.77 7.96
CA ASP A 376 28.10 -27.33 8.91
C ASP A 376 27.80 -25.82 8.80
N PHE A 377 26.56 -25.52 8.44
CA PHE A 377 26.01 -24.16 8.38
C PHE A 377 26.15 -23.36 9.68
N GLN A 378 26.04 -24.00 10.85
CA GLN A 378 26.19 -23.31 12.13
C GLN A 378 27.62 -22.82 12.34
N GLU A 379 28.61 -23.59 11.91
CA GLU A 379 30.01 -23.21 11.97
C GLU A 379 30.30 -22.10 10.93
N ILE A 380 29.80 -22.21 9.70
CA ILE A 380 29.89 -21.16 8.66
C ILE A 380 29.31 -19.82 9.18
N MET A 381 28.16 -19.86 9.87
CA MET A 381 27.50 -18.69 10.48
C MET A 381 28.25 -18.10 11.69
N GLN A 382 28.91 -18.94 12.49
CA GLN A 382 29.75 -18.46 13.59
C GLN A 382 31.02 -17.78 13.07
N TRP A 383 31.55 -18.25 11.94
CA TRP A 383 32.71 -17.67 11.28
C TRP A 383 32.42 -16.33 10.62
N SER A 384 31.30 -16.18 9.91
CA SER A 384 30.92 -14.88 9.33
C SER A 384 30.84 -13.77 10.38
N ARG A 385 30.33 -14.10 11.58
CA ARG A 385 30.26 -13.17 12.72
C ARG A 385 31.62 -12.81 13.36
N ARG A 386 32.67 -13.60 13.11
CA ARG A 386 34.04 -13.33 13.59
C ARG A 386 34.84 -12.48 12.59
N LEU A 387 34.34 -12.33 11.36
CA LEU A 387 34.97 -11.55 10.28
C LEU A 387 34.57 -10.07 10.28
N GLY A 388 33.38 -9.75 10.77
CA GLY A 388 32.96 -8.38 11.10
C GLY A 388 33.42 -7.98 12.49
#